data_AF-A0ABD3VG23-F1
#
_entry.id   AF-A0ABD3VG23-F1
#
_cell.length_a   1.000
_cell.length_b   1.000
_cell.length_c   1.000
_cell.angle_alpha   90.00
_cell.angle_beta   90.00
_cell.angle_gamma   90.00
#
_symmetry.space_group_name_H-M   'P 1'
#
loop_
_entity.id
_entity.type
_entity.pdbx_description
1 polymer ?
#
loop_
_entity_poly.entity_id
_entity_poly.type
_entity_poly.pdbx_seq_one_letter_code
_entity_poly.pdbx_strand_id
1 'polypeptide(L)'
;MQTDKTVSTGCRYREWTSLLLTAILCFSFIVYLYLYVDTTNITKAITFFKNIQGDPQFVGISGQSTLYPWKQRELIKNRTKPLLTLFTSWLDTEDKYLVHNITSVNWLALRPFVVPIVFTNEAAVGKVYARAGWLVLPVRVAAADGVPVLKYMYLDAMKQFESDFYTYVNSDILFTNTLVDTLIEILQNNQTFHNSAQSNSTSQHHTLIIGRRTNVFNITMEEGSSWSELTKVAKKKGELFRSDAEDYFITSSSYPWIDIPEVVIGRRAYDNWLVMNARKQKHQVIDASETILAVHQTTKDGNYEGMKKKTKEHNHNLLVTLYKNVQYSLGVTECAEYQTTINTGKISIIFRTNLATYCRIQ
;
A
#
# COMPACT_ATOMS: atom_id res chain seq x y z
N MET A 1 -44.77 -79.94 -15.34
CA MET A 1 -44.65 -79.52 -16.75
C MET A 1 -44.87 -78.01 -16.77
N GLN A 2 -43.92 -77.30 -17.38
CA GLN A 2 -43.83 -75.84 -17.58
C GLN A 2 -43.40 -74.93 -16.41
N THR A 3 -42.21 -74.37 -16.67
CA THR A 3 -41.39 -73.30 -16.09
C THR A 3 -42.13 -71.97 -15.83
N ASP A 4 -41.74 -71.20 -14.80
CA ASP A 4 -40.86 -70.03 -15.01
C ASP A 4 -40.33 -69.35 -13.73
N LYS A 5 -39.20 -68.66 -13.90
CA LYS A 5 -38.38 -67.93 -12.90
C LYS A 5 -38.86 -66.49 -12.68
N THR A 6 -38.56 -65.91 -11.50
CA THR A 6 -38.20 -64.48 -11.25
C THR A 6 -37.98 -64.30 -9.74
N VAL A 7 -36.76 -64.26 -9.18
CA VAL A 7 -35.69 -63.23 -9.16
C VAL A 7 -36.13 -61.87 -8.61
N SER A 8 -35.54 -61.56 -7.45
CA SER A 8 -35.60 -60.31 -6.69
C SER A 8 -34.90 -59.14 -7.36
N THR A 9 -35.45 -57.92 -7.28
CA THR A 9 -34.70 -56.65 -7.40
C THR A 9 -35.37 -55.50 -6.64
N GLY A 10 -35.44 -55.61 -5.32
CA GLY A 10 -35.73 -54.47 -4.43
C GLY A 10 -34.44 -53.72 -4.07
N CYS A 11 -33.87 -52.94 -5.00
CA CYS A 11 -32.92 -51.85 -4.71
C CYS A 11 -32.47 -51.17 -6.03
N ARG A 12 -33.16 -50.12 -6.49
CA ARG A 12 -32.61 -49.18 -7.52
C ARG A 12 -33.42 -47.91 -7.82
N TYR A 13 -34.38 -47.50 -6.98
CA TYR A 13 -35.24 -46.33 -7.28
C TYR A 13 -34.90 -45.05 -6.50
N ARG A 14 -33.99 -45.08 -5.51
CA ARG A 14 -33.64 -43.90 -4.68
C ARG A 14 -32.40 -43.11 -5.13
N GLU A 15 -31.55 -43.66 -6.00
CA GLU A 15 -30.32 -42.97 -6.44
C GLU A 15 -30.55 -42.08 -7.67
N TRP A 16 -31.52 -42.40 -8.54
CA TRP A 16 -31.77 -41.63 -9.77
C TRP A 16 -32.47 -40.28 -9.52
N THR A 17 -33.32 -40.18 -8.49
CA THR A 17 -33.98 -38.92 -8.13
C THR A 17 -33.01 -37.91 -7.51
N SER A 18 -31.98 -38.38 -6.80
CA SER A 18 -30.92 -37.53 -6.22
C SER A 18 -30.00 -36.95 -7.31
N LEU A 19 -29.66 -37.75 -8.32
CA LEU A 19 -28.84 -37.33 -9.46
C LEU A 19 -29.59 -36.35 -10.39
N LEU A 20 -30.88 -36.54 -10.61
CA LEU A 20 -31.68 -35.58 -11.40
C LEU A 20 -31.86 -34.24 -10.69
N LEU A 21 -32.10 -34.23 -9.36
CA LEU A 21 -32.21 -32.98 -8.60
C LEU A 21 -30.88 -32.21 -8.52
N THR A 22 -29.75 -32.91 -8.38
CA THR A 22 -28.42 -32.27 -8.42
C THR A 22 -28.09 -31.76 -9.82
N ALA A 23 -28.46 -32.47 -10.89
CA ALA A 23 -28.27 -32.00 -12.26
C ALA A 23 -29.11 -30.74 -12.54
N ILE A 24 -30.38 -30.69 -12.09
CA ILE A 24 -31.25 -29.52 -12.27
C ILE A 24 -30.75 -28.32 -11.45
N LEU A 25 -30.27 -28.52 -10.23
CA LEU A 25 -29.67 -27.47 -9.39
C LEU A 25 -28.35 -26.95 -9.96
N CYS A 26 -27.50 -27.82 -10.51
CA CYS A 26 -26.29 -27.41 -11.23
C CYS A 26 -26.62 -26.62 -12.51
N PHE A 27 -27.63 -27.04 -13.27
CA PHE A 27 -28.02 -26.37 -14.50
C PHE A 27 -28.63 -24.98 -14.23
N SER A 28 -29.45 -24.87 -13.18
CA SER A 28 -30.02 -23.58 -12.76
C SER A 28 -28.98 -22.65 -12.12
N PHE A 29 -27.94 -23.17 -11.46
CA PHE A 29 -26.80 -22.37 -10.99
C PHE A 29 -25.90 -21.89 -12.14
N ILE A 30 -25.71 -22.72 -13.17
CA ILE A 30 -24.96 -22.36 -14.39
C ILE A 30 -25.73 -21.31 -15.21
N VAL A 31 -27.06 -21.43 -15.32
CA VAL A 31 -27.91 -20.43 -15.97
C VAL A 31 -27.97 -19.14 -15.15
N TYR A 32 -27.96 -19.21 -13.81
CA TYR A 32 -27.83 -18.04 -12.93
C TYR A 32 -26.46 -17.34 -13.13
N LEU A 33 -25.36 -18.09 -13.23
CA LEU A 33 -24.05 -17.55 -13.60
C LEU A 33 -24.05 -16.93 -15.01
N TYR A 34 -24.78 -17.49 -15.97
CA TYR A 34 -24.85 -16.95 -17.33
C TYR A 34 -25.74 -15.71 -17.47
N LEU A 35 -26.75 -15.55 -16.61
CA LEU A 35 -27.69 -14.44 -16.63
C LEU A 35 -27.30 -13.28 -15.70
N TYR A 36 -26.47 -13.52 -14.68
CA TYR A 36 -26.07 -12.50 -13.69
C TYR A 36 -24.57 -12.18 -13.63
N VAL A 37 -23.72 -12.89 -14.39
CA VAL A 37 -22.32 -12.49 -14.53
C VAL A 37 -22.18 -11.61 -15.77
N ASP A 38 -21.82 -10.35 -15.53
CA ASP A 38 -21.45 -9.40 -16.56
C ASP A 38 -20.30 -9.98 -17.42
N THR A 39 -20.66 -10.49 -18.58
CA THR A 39 -19.76 -11.21 -19.50
C THR A 39 -18.63 -10.31 -20.00
N THR A 40 -18.80 -8.98 -19.93
CA THR A 40 -17.72 -8.03 -20.25
C THR A 40 -16.57 -8.08 -19.25
N ASN A 41 -16.81 -8.45 -17.98
CA ASN A 41 -15.76 -8.62 -16.97
C ASN A 41 -15.00 -9.94 -17.12
N ILE A 42 -15.65 -11.00 -17.61
CA ILE A 42 -14.98 -12.29 -17.87
C ILE A 42 -14.01 -12.15 -19.05
N THR A 43 -14.42 -11.49 -20.14
CA THR A 43 -13.53 -11.30 -21.30
C THR A 43 -12.32 -10.43 -20.95
N LYS A 44 -12.51 -9.38 -20.14
CA LYS A 44 -11.41 -8.57 -19.58
C LYS A 44 -10.48 -9.40 -18.69
N ALA A 45 -11.02 -10.24 -17.81
CA ALA A 45 -10.24 -11.14 -16.98
C ALA A 45 -9.47 -12.19 -17.79
N ILE A 46 -10.04 -12.72 -18.89
CA ILE A 46 -9.35 -13.69 -19.76
C ILE A 46 -8.21 -13.04 -20.54
N THR A 47 -8.39 -11.81 -21.05
CA THR A 47 -7.30 -11.04 -21.68
C THR A 47 -6.20 -10.73 -20.67
N PHE A 48 -6.59 -10.38 -19.44
CA PHE A 48 -5.68 -10.19 -18.31
C PHE A 48 -4.89 -11.47 -17.98
N PHE A 49 -5.51 -12.65 -17.94
CA PHE A 49 -4.82 -13.93 -17.69
C PHE A 49 -3.88 -14.36 -18.83
N LYS A 50 -4.25 -14.09 -20.09
CA LYS A 50 -3.39 -14.40 -21.24
C LYS A 50 -2.10 -13.57 -21.27
N ASN A 51 -2.14 -12.33 -20.78
CA ASN A 51 -0.96 -11.48 -20.67
C ASN A 51 -0.03 -11.87 -19.51
N ILE A 52 -0.54 -12.56 -18.48
CA ILE A 52 0.26 -13.02 -17.33
C ILE A 52 0.92 -14.38 -17.59
N GLN A 53 0.25 -15.30 -18.31
CA GLN A 53 0.80 -16.64 -18.57
C GLN A 53 1.96 -16.67 -19.59
N GLY A 54 2.29 -15.53 -20.21
CA GLY A 54 3.31 -15.43 -21.26
C GLY A 54 4.67 -14.85 -20.85
N ASP A 55 4.86 -14.39 -19.61
CA ASP A 55 6.11 -13.75 -19.18
C ASP A 55 6.98 -14.71 -18.34
N PRO A 56 8.15 -15.18 -18.84
CA PRO A 56 9.00 -16.14 -18.14
C PRO A 56 9.81 -15.55 -16.96
N GLN A 57 9.57 -14.31 -16.52
CA GLN A 57 10.40 -13.67 -15.47
C GLN A 57 10.07 -14.01 -14.01
N PHE A 58 9.33 -15.09 -13.74
CA PHE A 58 9.24 -15.64 -12.38
C PHE A 58 10.48 -16.48 -12.04
N VAL A 59 11.59 -15.79 -11.77
CA VAL A 59 12.80 -16.40 -11.21
C VAL A 59 12.60 -16.60 -9.71
N GLY A 60 12.81 -17.85 -9.27
CA GLY A 60 12.59 -18.32 -7.91
C GLY A 60 13.31 -17.53 -6.82
N ILE A 61 12.64 -17.49 -5.66
CA ILE A 61 13.04 -16.85 -4.40
C ILE A 61 14.18 -17.64 -3.75
N SER A 62 15.39 -17.59 -4.33
CA SER A 62 16.58 -18.18 -3.71
C SER A 62 17.85 -17.32 -3.80
N GLY A 63 17.73 -16.02 -4.13
CA GLY A 63 18.89 -15.13 -4.33
C GLY A 63 18.96 -13.86 -3.46
N GLN A 64 17.97 -13.55 -2.62
CA GLN A 64 17.86 -12.21 -2.00
C GLN A 64 18.69 -11.97 -0.72
N SER A 65 19.41 -12.97 -0.19
CA SER A 65 20.18 -12.79 1.05
C SER A 65 21.47 -11.95 0.85
N THR A 66 21.89 -11.68 -0.39
CA THR A 66 23.14 -10.97 -0.68
C THR A 66 22.99 -9.45 -0.85
N LEU A 67 21.77 -8.94 -1.04
CA LEU A 67 21.48 -7.54 -1.39
C LEU A 67 21.56 -6.56 -0.21
N TYR A 68 21.42 -7.05 1.02
CA TYR A 68 21.45 -6.23 2.21
C TYR A 68 22.84 -6.23 2.87
N PRO A 69 23.39 -5.05 3.27
CA PRO A 69 24.61 -4.94 4.07
C PRO A 69 24.58 -5.81 5.33
N TRP A 70 25.74 -6.27 5.80
CA TRP A 70 25.84 -7.25 6.90
C TRP A 70 25.06 -6.83 8.17
N LYS A 71 25.05 -5.53 8.51
CA LYS A 71 24.35 -4.94 9.65
C LYS A 71 22.84 -5.22 9.61
N GLN A 72 22.25 -5.24 8.42
CA GLN A 72 20.84 -5.55 8.23
C GLN A 72 20.54 -7.04 8.35
N ARG A 73 21.49 -7.91 7.96
CA ARG A 73 21.35 -9.36 8.13
C ARG A 73 21.34 -9.78 9.60
N GLU A 74 22.13 -9.11 10.44
CA GLU A 74 22.09 -9.34 11.89
C GLU A 74 20.79 -8.83 12.52
N LEU A 75 20.25 -7.70 12.03
CA LEU A 75 18.91 -7.24 12.42
C LEU A 75 17.81 -8.22 11.96
N ILE A 76 17.95 -8.87 10.79
CA ILE A 76 17.00 -9.90 10.31
C ILE A 76 16.94 -11.10 11.26
N LYS A 77 18.08 -11.57 11.78
CA LYS A 77 18.13 -12.79 12.61
C LYS A 77 17.37 -12.64 13.93
N ASN A 78 17.27 -11.43 14.47
CA ASN A 78 16.75 -11.19 15.82
C ASN A 78 15.36 -10.54 15.84
N ARG A 79 14.74 -10.29 14.67
CA ARG A 79 13.41 -9.67 14.60
C ARG A 79 12.32 -10.73 14.53
N THR A 80 11.37 -10.62 15.44
CA THR A 80 10.18 -11.48 15.51
C THR A 80 8.99 -10.94 14.73
N LYS A 81 9.06 -9.67 14.29
CA LYS A 81 8.00 -8.98 13.55
C LYS A 81 8.52 -8.15 12.36
N PRO A 82 7.72 -7.95 11.30
CA PRO A 82 8.10 -7.12 10.17
C PRO A 82 8.45 -5.68 10.58
N LEU A 83 9.31 -5.03 9.78
CA LEU A 83 9.64 -3.62 9.98
C LEU A 83 8.46 -2.74 9.55
N LEU A 84 7.86 -3.05 8.40
CA LEU A 84 6.81 -2.24 7.79
C LEU A 84 5.71 -3.12 7.22
N THR A 85 4.47 -2.87 7.64
CA THR A 85 3.28 -3.31 6.89
C THR A 85 2.90 -2.20 5.92
N LEU A 86 3.07 -2.48 4.63
CA LEU A 86 2.88 -1.52 3.56
C LEU A 86 1.64 -1.94 2.77
N PHE A 87 0.71 -1.01 2.56
CA PHE A 87 -0.54 -1.32 1.88
C PHE A 87 -1.00 -0.24 0.92
N THR A 88 -1.88 -0.65 0.03
CA THR A 88 -2.39 0.18 -1.07
C THR A 88 -3.73 -0.38 -1.54
N SER A 89 -4.37 0.33 -2.46
CA SER A 89 -5.56 -0.14 -3.17
C SER A 89 -5.59 0.48 -4.56
N TRP A 90 -6.01 -0.30 -5.54
CA TRP A 90 -6.19 0.16 -6.91
C TRP A 90 -7.24 -0.66 -7.63
N LEU A 91 -7.70 -0.11 -8.76
CA LEU A 91 -8.48 -0.83 -9.75
C LEU A 91 -7.54 -1.28 -10.85
N ASP A 92 -7.65 -2.54 -11.28
CA ASP A 92 -6.88 -3.02 -12.42
C ASP A 92 -7.53 -2.52 -13.71
N THR A 93 -6.90 -1.50 -14.30
CA THR A 93 -7.27 -0.95 -15.60
C THR A 93 -6.13 -1.15 -16.59
N GLU A 94 -6.45 -1.31 -17.87
CA GLU A 94 -5.47 -1.61 -18.92
C GLU A 94 -4.37 -0.53 -19.03
N ASP A 95 -4.76 0.73 -18.83
CA ASP A 95 -3.87 1.90 -18.85
C ASP A 95 -2.93 2.00 -17.63
N LYS A 96 -3.26 1.32 -16.52
CA LYS A 96 -2.43 1.27 -15.30
C LYS A 96 -1.76 -0.09 -15.07
N TYR A 97 -2.03 -1.07 -15.93
CA TYR A 97 -1.49 -2.42 -15.80
C TYR A 97 0.03 -2.44 -15.62
N LEU A 98 0.77 -1.74 -16.49
CA LEU A 98 2.23 -1.73 -16.41
C LEU A 98 2.72 -1.14 -15.08
N VAL A 99 2.13 -0.01 -14.66
CA VAL A 99 2.47 0.67 -13.40
C VAL A 99 2.28 -0.26 -12.20
N HIS A 100 1.10 -0.90 -12.11
CA HIS A 100 0.81 -1.80 -11.00
C HIS A 100 1.66 -3.09 -11.05
N ASN A 101 1.99 -3.59 -12.24
CA ASN A 101 2.85 -4.76 -12.38
C ASN A 101 4.27 -4.46 -11.88
N ILE A 102 4.84 -3.31 -12.24
CA ILE A 102 6.14 -2.86 -11.75
C ILE A 102 6.12 -2.71 -10.22
N THR A 103 5.10 -2.04 -9.67
CA THR A 103 4.91 -1.91 -8.21
C THR A 103 4.82 -3.27 -7.53
N SER A 104 4.12 -4.22 -8.16
CA SER A 104 3.92 -5.57 -7.61
C SER A 104 5.24 -6.30 -7.36
N VAL A 105 6.19 -6.19 -8.31
CA VAL A 105 7.52 -6.80 -8.23
C VAL A 105 8.43 -6.00 -7.30
N ASN A 106 8.43 -4.66 -7.43
CA ASN A 106 9.29 -3.78 -6.66
C ASN A 106 9.09 -3.93 -5.15
N TRP A 107 7.84 -3.94 -4.66
CA TRP A 107 7.58 -4.03 -3.23
C TRP A 107 7.84 -5.43 -2.66
N LEU A 108 7.68 -6.49 -3.46
CA LEU A 108 8.05 -7.84 -3.04
C LEU A 108 9.56 -7.98 -2.79
N ALA A 109 10.39 -7.21 -3.51
CA ALA A 109 11.84 -7.21 -3.32
C ALA A 109 12.29 -6.68 -1.95
N LEU A 110 11.43 -5.91 -1.26
CA LEU A 110 11.71 -5.36 0.08
C LEU A 110 11.49 -6.38 1.22
N ARG A 111 11.15 -7.62 0.90
CA ARG A 111 11.08 -8.71 1.87
C ARG A 111 12.48 -9.05 2.42
N PRO A 112 12.56 -9.57 3.65
CA PRO A 112 11.46 -9.84 4.59
C PRO A 112 11.04 -8.62 5.43
N PHE A 113 11.66 -7.45 5.26
CA PHE A 113 11.40 -6.28 6.10
C PHE A 113 10.01 -5.67 5.88
N VAL A 114 9.54 -5.70 4.63
CA VAL A 114 8.25 -5.12 4.23
C VAL A 114 7.26 -6.22 3.88
N VAL A 115 6.04 -6.10 4.41
CA VAL A 115 4.90 -6.95 4.08
C VAL A 115 3.92 -6.15 3.23
N PRO A 116 3.83 -6.41 1.91
CA PRO A 116 2.89 -5.71 1.03
C PRO A 116 1.48 -6.32 1.11
N ILE A 117 0.48 -5.46 1.24
CA ILE A 117 -0.96 -5.79 1.23
C ILE A 117 -1.65 -5.00 0.13
N VAL A 118 -2.50 -5.67 -0.65
CA VAL A 118 -3.49 -5.01 -1.51
C VAL A 118 -4.87 -5.08 -0.86
N PHE A 119 -5.51 -3.92 -0.70
CA PHE A 119 -6.90 -3.82 -0.29
C PHE A 119 -7.80 -3.87 -1.52
N THR A 120 -8.65 -4.90 -1.63
CA THR A 120 -9.61 -5.03 -2.73
C THR A 120 -10.80 -5.91 -2.35
N ASN A 121 -11.98 -5.57 -2.89
CA ASN A 121 -13.16 -6.43 -2.84
C ASN A 121 -13.35 -7.24 -4.13
N GLU A 122 -12.48 -7.05 -5.13
CA GLU A 122 -12.52 -7.77 -6.39
C GLU A 122 -11.81 -9.12 -6.26
N ALA A 123 -12.59 -10.21 -6.27
CA ALA A 123 -12.05 -11.55 -6.08
C ALA A 123 -11.01 -11.95 -7.13
N ALA A 124 -11.12 -11.45 -8.36
CA ALA A 124 -10.16 -11.72 -9.43
C ALA A 124 -8.80 -11.06 -9.14
N VAL A 125 -8.81 -9.76 -8.84
CA VAL A 125 -7.63 -8.97 -8.45
C VAL A 125 -6.96 -9.60 -7.23
N GLY A 126 -7.73 -9.89 -6.17
CA GLY A 126 -7.23 -10.51 -4.96
C GLY A 126 -6.52 -11.85 -5.22
N LYS A 127 -7.09 -12.73 -6.06
CA LYS A 127 -6.46 -14.02 -6.40
C LYS A 127 -5.12 -13.85 -7.12
N VAL A 128 -4.98 -12.83 -7.96
CA VAL A 128 -3.76 -12.60 -8.75
C VAL A 128 -2.63 -12.15 -7.85
N TYR A 129 -2.88 -11.15 -7.01
CA TYR A 129 -1.86 -10.63 -6.08
C TYR A 129 -1.52 -11.65 -4.99
N ALA A 130 -2.50 -12.41 -4.48
CA ALA A 130 -2.23 -13.51 -3.56
C ALA A 130 -1.27 -14.55 -4.16
N ARG A 131 -1.45 -14.92 -5.44
CA ARG A 131 -0.54 -15.84 -6.15
C ARG A 131 0.85 -15.23 -6.41
N ALA A 132 0.92 -13.93 -6.64
CA ALA A 132 2.19 -13.19 -6.71
C ALA A 132 2.88 -13.07 -5.33
N GLY A 133 2.23 -13.55 -4.27
CA GLY A 133 2.78 -13.60 -2.92
C GLY A 133 2.40 -12.39 -2.07
N TRP A 134 1.55 -11.47 -2.52
CA TRP A 134 1.00 -10.39 -1.70
C TRP A 134 -0.03 -10.89 -0.70
N LEU A 135 -0.20 -10.15 0.39
CA LEU A 135 -1.37 -10.34 1.25
C LEU A 135 -2.55 -9.53 0.70
N VAL A 136 -3.76 -10.01 0.98
CA VAL A 136 -4.98 -9.40 0.44
C VAL A 136 -5.95 -9.18 1.58
N LEU A 137 -6.42 -7.94 1.73
CA LEU A 137 -7.45 -7.57 2.70
C LEU A 137 -8.67 -6.98 1.98
N PRO A 138 -9.89 -7.17 2.51
CA PRO A 138 -11.08 -6.56 1.94
C PRO A 138 -11.13 -5.06 2.25
N VAL A 139 -11.71 -4.27 1.33
CA VAL A 139 -12.09 -2.88 1.59
C VAL A 139 -13.39 -2.88 2.39
N ARG A 140 -13.28 -2.74 3.72
CA ARG A 140 -14.43 -2.81 4.62
C ARG A 140 -15.29 -1.54 4.62
N VAL A 141 -14.67 -0.38 4.41
CA VAL A 141 -15.36 0.92 4.38
C VAL A 141 -14.84 1.73 3.20
N ALA A 142 -15.78 2.23 2.39
CA ALA A 142 -15.51 3.03 1.21
C ALA A 142 -16.55 4.17 1.11
N ALA A 143 -16.20 5.24 0.41
CA ALA A 143 -17.16 6.28 0.04
C ALA A 143 -18.16 5.76 -1.01
N ALA A 144 -19.17 6.59 -1.32
CA ALA A 144 -20.24 6.25 -2.27
C ALA A 144 -19.74 5.88 -3.68
N ASP A 145 -18.55 6.33 -4.07
CA ASP A 145 -17.89 5.98 -5.34
C ASP A 145 -16.98 4.75 -5.24
N GLY A 146 -17.04 4.00 -4.14
CA GLY A 146 -16.28 2.76 -3.91
C GLY A 146 -14.84 2.98 -3.48
N VAL A 147 -14.39 4.23 -3.31
CA VAL A 147 -13.02 4.54 -2.92
C VAL A 147 -12.79 4.23 -1.44
N PRO A 148 -11.75 3.46 -1.08
CA PRO A 148 -11.45 3.12 0.31
C PRO A 148 -11.25 4.35 1.21
N VAL A 149 -11.78 4.25 2.43
CA VAL A 149 -11.52 5.22 3.50
C VAL A 149 -10.19 4.86 4.18
N LEU A 150 -9.25 5.81 4.18
CA LEU A 150 -7.85 5.59 4.57
C LEU A 150 -7.71 5.06 6.00
N LYS A 151 -8.40 5.68 6.96
CA LYS A 151 -8.36 5.29 8.37
C LYS A 151 -8.62 3.80 8.58
N TYR A 152 -9.61 3.23 7.90
CA TYR A 152 -9.97 1.83 8.10
C TYR A 152 -8.94 0.87 7.49
N MET A 153 -8.22 1.28 6.44
CA MET A 153 -7.10 0.49 5.91
C MET A 153 -5.99 0.35 6.96
N TYR A 154 -5.62 1.44 7.66
CA TYR A 154 -4.68 1.38 8.77
C TYR A 154 -5.18 0.49 9.91
N LEU A 155 -6.40 0.74 10.38
CA LEU A 155 -6.97 -0.02 11.50
C LEU A 155 -7.06 -1.53 11.19
N ASP A 156 -7.44 -1.90 9.97
CA ASP A 156 -7.52 -3.30 9.56
C ASP A 156 -6.15 -3.95 9.43
N ALA A 157 -5.14 -3.23 8.90
CA ALA A 157 -3.77 -3.70 8.84
C ALA A 157 -3.15 -3.86 10.24
N MET A 158 -3.32 -2.87 11.12
CA MET A 158 -2.83 -2.89 12.50
C MET A 158 -3.48 -3.97 13.36
N LYS A 159 -4.75 -4.32 13.07
CA LYS A 159 -5.44 -5.42 13.74
C LYS A 159 -4.88 -6.80 13.36
N GLN A 160 -4.42 -6.97 12.13
CA GLN A 160 -4.02 -8.28 11.60
C GLN A 160 -2.52 -8.55 11.67
N PHE A 161 -1.71 -7.49 11.62
CA PHE A 161 -0.25 -7.59 11.58
C PHE A 161 0.33 -6.79 12.73
N GLU A 162 1.30 -7.37 13.44
CA GLU A 162 2.12 -6.65 14.39
C GLU A 162 3.42 -6.25 13.68
N SER A 163 3.62 -4.96 13.43
CA SER A 163 4.81 -4.39 12.77
C SER A 163 5.31 -3.18 13.56
N ASP A 164 6.54 -2.72 13.30
CA ASP A 164 7.01 -1.45 13.90
C ASP A 164 6.32 -0.25 13.25
N PHE A 165 6.14 -0.30 11.94
CA PHE A 165 5.54 0.75 11.15
C PHE A 165 4.41 0.24 10.24
N TYR A 166 3.50 1.15 9.89
CA TYR A 166 2.39 0.93 8.97
C TYR A 166 2.31 2.08 7.99
N THR A 167 2.00 1.80 6.72
CA THR A 167 1.82 2.86 5.73
C THR A 167 0.85 2.48 4.64
N TYR A 168 0.01 3.44 4.28
CA TYR A 168 -0.58 3.54 2.95
C TYR A 168 0.44 4.15 1.99
N VAL A 169 0.49 3.64 0.76
CA VAL A 169 1.26 4.23 -0.34
C VAL A 169 0.41 4.23 -1.61
N ASN A 170 0.46 5.32 -2.38
CA ASN A 170 -0.12 5.33 -3.73
C ASN A 170 0.52 4.24 -4.61
N SER A 171 -0.29 3.64 -5.48
CA SER A 171 0.08 2.43 -6.23
C SER A 171 1.16 2.64 -7.30
N ASP A 172 1.49 3.88 -7.60
CA ASP A 172 2.46 4.30 -8.61
C ASP A 172 3.80 4.72 -7.99
N ILE A 173 4.01 4.51 -6.69
CA ILE A 173 5.29 4.75 -6.01
C ILE A 173 6.13 3.47 -5.91
N LEU A 174 7.39 3.58 -6.35
CA LEU A 174 8.42 2.56 -6.20
C LEU A 174 9.44 2.98 -5.15
N PHE A 175 10.03 2.00 -4.47
CA PHE A 175 11.07 2.22 -3.48
C PHE A 175 12.34 1.43 -3.81
N THR A 176 13.44 1.81 -3.15
CA THR A 176 14.67 1.03 -3.08
C THR A 176 14.92 0.57 -1.65
N ASN A 177 16.04 -0.14 -1.40
CA ASN A 177 16.47 -0.49 -0.04
C ASN A 177 16.59 0.71 0.90
N THR A 178 16.74 1.92 0.36
CA THR A 178 16.77 3.17 1.14
C THR A 178 15.57 3.35 2.08
N LEU A 179 14.39 2.80 1.74
CA LEU A 179 13.23 2.75 2.62
C LEU A 179 13.52 1.96 3.91
N VAL A 180 14.07 0.76 3.76
CA VAL A 180 14.40 -0.13 4.89
C VAL A 180 15.53 0.47 5.72
N ASP A 181 16.59 0.95 5.06
CA ASP A 181 17.76 1.55 5.71
C ASP A 181 17.34 2.72 6.60
N THR A 182 16.46 3.59 6.08
CA THR A 182 15.94 4.75 6.81
C THR A 182 15.09 4.33 8.01
N LEU A 183 14.14 3.41 7.81
CA LEU A 183 13.23 2.99 8.89
C LEU A 183 13.95 2.27 10.03
N ILE A 184 15.00 1.50 9.73
CA ILE A 184 15.85 0.89 10.76
C ILE A 184 16.51 1.96 11.61
N GLU A 185 17.10 2.97 10.99
CA GLU A 185 17.81 4.03 11.73
C GLU A 185 16.82 4.90 12.53
N ILE A 186 15.61 5.17 12.00
CA ILE A 186 14.55 5.83 12.77
C ILE A 186 14.15 5.02 14.01
N LEU A 187 13.92 3.71 13.84
CA LEU A 187 13.53 2.83 14.94
C LEU A 187 14.59 2.80 16.05
N GLN A 188 15.88 2.70 15.68
CA GLN A 188 16.99 2.68 16.64
C GLN A 188 17.17 4.01 17.38
N ASN A 189 16.99 5.14 16.70
CA ASN A 189 17.07 6.45 17.33
C ASN A 189 15.89 6.72 18.26
N ASN A 190 14.66 6.34 17.89
CA ASN A 190 13.49 6.50 18.76
C ASN A 190 13.66 5.73 20.09
N GLN A 191 14.23 4.52 20.06
CA GLN A 191 14.59 3.79 21.28
C GLN A 191 15.59 4.58 22.15
N THR A 192 16.50 5.34 21.54
CA THR A 192 17.50 6.15 22.25
C THR A 192 16.87 7.42 22.85
N PHE A 193 15.96 8.09 22.13
CA PHE A 193 15.21 9.25 22.64
C PHE A 193 14.33 8.90 23.85
N HIS A 194 13.78 7.68 23.88
CA HIS A 194 13.03 7.18 25.04
C HIS A 194 13.90 6.96 26.28
N ASN A 195 15.19 6.67 26.12
CA ASN A 195 16.10 6.40 27.25
C ASN A 195 16.76 7.67 27.82
N SER A 196 16.82 8.76 27.05
CA SER A 196 17.42 10.04 27.49
C SER A 196 16.41 11.06 27.99
N ALA A 197 15.12 10.87 27.71
CA ALA A 197 14.04 11.68 28.27
C ALA A 197 13.74 11.24 29.71
N GLN A 198 14.45 11.83 30.67
CA GLN A 198 14.11 11.85 32.09
C GLN A 198 12.85 12.72 32.32
N SER A 199 11.73 12.29 31.76
CA SER A 199 10.42 12.95 31.91
C SER A 199 9.38 11.90 32.25
N ASN A 200 8.76 12.07 33.41
CA ASN A 200 7.69 11.26 33.98
C ASN A 200 6.38 11.32 33.16
N SER A 201 6.45 11.42 31.84
CA SER A 201 5.28 11.47 30.96
C SER A 201 5.12 10.13 30.26
N THR A 202 4.12 9.38 30.70
CA THR A 202 3.54 8.16 30.09
C THR A 202 2.95 8.40 28.68
N SER A 203 3.33 9.49 28.00
CA SER A 203 2.78 9.87 26.71
C SER A 203 3.37 8.98 25.62
N GLN A 204 2.51 8.18 25.00
CA GLN A 204 2.84 7.39 23.82
C GLN A 204 3.31 8.34 22.71
N HIS A 205 4.53 8.14 22.19
CA HIS A 205 5.06 9.00 21.13
C HIS A 205 4.49 8.51 19.80
N HIS A 206 3.74 9.37 19.12
CA HIS A 206 3.22 9.12 17.78
C HIS A 206 4.20 9.68 16.76
N THR A 207 4.57 8.88 15.78
CA THR A 207 5.50 9.28 14.71
C THR A 207 4.80 9.19 13.37
N LEU A 208 4.96 10.25 12.56
CA LEU A 208 4.57 10.30 11.15
C LEU A 208 5.82 10.60 10.31
N ILE A 209 6.14 9.72 9.38
CA ILE A 209 7.26 9.83 8.46
C ILE A 209 6.69 10.00 7.06
N ILE A 210 7.08 11.09 6.42
CA ILE A 210 6.62 11.53 5.10
C ILE A 210 7.82 11.89 4.25
N GLY A 211 7.62 12.16 2.97
CA GLY A 211 8.68 12.70 2.13
C GLY A 211 8.22 12.95 0.72
N ARG A 212 9.08 13.62 -0.03
CA ARG A 212 8.87 14.00 -1.42
C ARG A 212 9.15 12.81 -2.33
N ARG A 213 8.40 12.73 -3.43
CA ARG A 213 8.65 11.78 -4.50
C ARG A 213 9.57 12.37 -5.58
N THR A 214 10.27 11.50 -6.29
CA THR A 214 10.98 11.81 -7.53
C THR A 214 10.15 11.33 -8.71
N ASN A 215 9.65 12.23 -9.54
CA ASN A 215 8.85 11.87 -10.72
C ASN A 215 9.76 11.38 -11.84
N VAL A 216 9.45 10.22 -12.41
CA VAL A 216 10.13 9.70 -13.60
C VAL A 216 9.07 9.31 -14.62
N PHE A 217 9.22 9.80 -15.85
CA PHE A 217 8.29 9.53 -16.93
C PHE A 217 8.56 8.17 -17.59
N ASN A 218 7.51 7.36 -17.77
CA ASN A 218 7.52 6.07 -18.46
C ASN A 218 8.63 5.11 -17.99
N ILE A 219 8.62 4.77 -16.71
CA ILE A 219 9.49 3.72 -16.15
C ILE A 219 9.19 2.37 -16.82
N THR A 220 10.24 1.64 -17.21
CA THR A 220 10.12 0.28 -17.73
C THR A 220 10.13 -0.78 -16.63
N MET A 221 9.74 -2.02 -16.96
CA MET A 221 9.81 -3.14 -16.01
C MET A 221 11.23 -3.38 -15.47
N GLU A 222 12.23 -3.31 -16.34
CA GLU A 222 13.65 -3.46 -15.96
C GLU A 222 14.09 -2.34 -15.01
N GLU A 223 13.74 -1.08 -15.33
CA GLU A 223 14.08 0.09 -14.52
C GLU A 223 13.42 0.02 -13.13
N GLY A 224 12.16 -0.41 -13.03
CA GLY A 224 11.42 -0.41 -11.76
C GLY A 224 11.65 -1.64 -10.87
N SER A 225 12.05 -2.78 -11.45
CA SER A 225 12.19 -4.05 -10.70
C SER A 225 13.56 -4.22 -10.02
N SER A 226 14.55 -3.37 -10.35
CA SER A 226 15.89 -3.40 -9.76
C SER A 226 16.17 -2.11 -9.00
N TRP A 227 16.60 -2.20 -7.74
CA TRP A 227 16.96 -1.00 -6.97
C TRP A 227 18.09 -0.19 -7.59
N SER A 228 19.07 -0.86 -8.22
CA SER A 228 20.17 -0.20 -8.92
C SER A 228 19.65 0.57 -10.13
N GLU A 229 18.85 -0.07 -10.97
CA GLU A 229 18.31 0.58 -12.17
C GLU A 229 17.31 1.69 -11.82
N LEU A 230 16.47 1.48 -10.80
CA LEU A 230 15.56 2.49 -10.29
C LEU A 230 16.32 3.73 -9.77
N THR A 231 17.43 3.49 -9.05
CA THR A 231 18.30 4.58 -8.60
C THR A 231 18.97 5.30 -9.78
N LYS A 232 19.45 4.57 -10.78
CA LYS A 232 20.08 5.15 -11.98
C LYS A 232 19.08 5.99 -12.78
N VAL A 233 17.88 5.47 -13.02
CA VAL A 233 16.86 6.19 -13.80
C VAL A 233 16.35 7.41 -13.05
N ALA A 234 16.15 7.32 -11.73
CA ALA A 234 15.75 8.47 -10.90
C ALA A 234 16.82 9.57 -10.94
N LYS A 235 18.11 9.23 -10.87
CA LYS A 235 19.20 10.21 -11.01
C LYS A 235 19.29 10.80 -12.41
N LYS A 236 19.06 10.00 -13.45
CA LYS A 236 19.23 10.40 -14.85
C LYS A 236 18.05 11.22 -15.40
N LYS A 237 16.82 10.84 -15.04
CA LYS A 237 15.58 11.34 -15.63
C LYS A 237 14.61 11.94 -14.60
N GLY A 238 14.91 11.79 -13.30
CA GLY A 238 13.98 12.13 -12.24
C GLY A 238 14.00 13.59 -11.85
N GLU A 239 12.85 14.09 -11.42
CA GLU A 239 12.68 15.41 -10.83
C GLU A 239 12.07 15.28 -9.43
N LEU A 240 12.76 15.81 -8.42
CA LEU A 240 12.22 15.84 -7.05
C LEU A 240 11.00 16.76 -7.01
N PHE A 241 9.84 16.19 -6.77
CA PHE A 241 8.57 16.90 -6.88
C PHE A 241 8.27 17.73 -5.62
N ARG A 242 7.16 18.47 -5.63
CA ARG A 242 6.84 19.52 -4.64
C ARG A 242 6.76 19.01 -3.19
N SER A 243 6.92 19.93 -2.24
CA SER A 243 6.83 19.65 -0.80
C SER A 243 5.41 19.35 -0.31
N ASP A 244 4.39 19.62 -1.13
CA ASP A 244 2.96 19.41 -0.83
C ASP A 244 2.36 18.20 -1.55
N ALA A 245 3.22 17.32 -2.10
CA ALA A 245 2.82 16.14 -2.86
C ALA A 245 3.36 14.87 -2.19
N GLU A 246 2.82 14.54 -1.01
CA GLU A 246 3.14 13.33 -0.26
C GLU A 246 2.30 12.12 -0.73
N ASP A 247 2.96 11.01 -1.06
CA ASP A 247 2.30 9.77 -1.52
C ASP A 247 2.42 8.59 -0.56
N TYR A 248 3.11 8.78 0.56
CA TYR A 248 3.24 7.79 1.62
C TYR A 248 3.21 8.46 3.00
N PHE A 249 2.65 7.76 3.98
CA PHE A 249 2.42 8.25 5.34
C PHE A 249 2.80 7.16 6.34
N ILE A 250 4.08 6.95 6.56
CA ILE A 250 4.55 5.87 7.43
C ILE A 250 4.33 6.28 8.88
N THR A 251 3.61 5.46 9.64
CA THR A 251 3.24 5.76 11.03
C THR A 251 3.75 4.68 11.97
N SER A 252 4.09 5.07 13.20
CA SER A 252 4.35 4.11 14.28
C SER A 252 3.09 3.31 14.61
N SER A 253 3.25 2.11 15.18
CA SER A 253 2.12 1.28 15.65
C SER A 253 1.21 1.96 16.68
N SER A 254 1.68 3.05 17.29
CA SER A 254 0.95 3.87 18.25
C SER A 254 0.08 4.96 17.63
N TYR A 255 0.21 5.26 16.34
CA TYR A 255 -0.40 6.45 15.75
C TYR A 255 -1.95 6.40 15.83
N PRO A 256 -2.61 7.50 16.23
CA PRO A 256 -4.02 7.48 16.62
C PRO A 256 -4.96 7.54 15.40
N TRP A 257 -4.92 6.50 14.55
CA TRP A 257 -5.76 6.41 13.36
C TRP A 257 -7.26 6.46 13.67
N ILE A 258 -7.67 6.13 14.90
CA ILE A 258 -9.08 6.24 15.32
C ILE A 258 -9.60 7.69 15.29
N ASP A 259 -8.74 8.69 15.47
CA ASP A 259 -9.13 10.10 15.53
C ASP A 259 -9.08 10.80 14.16
N ILE A 260 -8.59 10.10 13.13
CA ILE A 260 -8.49 10.62 11.77
C ILE A 260 -9.90 10.61 11.12
N PRO A 261 -10.32 11.71 10.46
CA PRO A 261 -11.59 11.75 9.74
C PRO A 261 -11.59 10.73 8.59
N GLU A 262 -12.79 10.40 8.10
CA GLU A 262 -13.00 9.39 7.06
C GLU A 262 -12.65 9.89 5.65
N VAL A 263 -11.44 10.45 5.50
CA VAL A 263 -10.87 10.80 4.20
C VAL A 263 -10.63 9.56 3.35
N VAL A 264 -10.76 9.72 2.04
CA VAL A 264 -10.56 8.65 1.05
C VAL A 264 -9.26 8.82 0.28
N ILE A 265 -8.70 7.71 -0.18
CA ILE A 265 -7.45 7.70 -0.93
C ILE A 265 -7.59 8.31 -2.34
N GLY A 266 -6.47 8.79 -2.90
CA GLY A 266 -6.43 9.28 -4.29
C GLY A 266 -7.31 10.51 -4.55
N ARG A 267 -7.65 11.30 -3.53
CA ARG A 267 -8.31 12.61 -3.62
C ARG A 267 -7.43 13.64 -2.94
N ARG A 268 -7.49 14.91 -3.37
CA ARG A 268 -6.60 15.96 -2.82
C ARG A 268 -6.87 16.22 -1.33
N ALA A 269 -6.00 16.98 -0.67
CA ALA A 269 -6.20 17.60 0.66
C ALA A 269 -5.95 16.71 1.88
N TYR A 270 -6.15 15.39 1.83
CA TYR A 270 -5.89 14.54 3.00
C TYR A 270 -4.40 14.42 3.32
N ASP A 271 -3.57 14.44 2.29
CA ASP A 271 -2.11 14.43 2.31
C ASP A 271 -1.57 15.55 3.23
N ASN A 272 -1.81 16.81 2.86
CA ASN A 272 -1.32 17.92 3.65
C ASN A 272 -2.09 18.06 4.98
N TRP A 273 -3.37 17.70 5.01
CA TRP A 273 -4.11 17.73 6.27
C TRP A 273 -3.54 16.77 7.31
N LEU A 274 -3.13 15.56 6.92
CA LEU A 274 -2.52 14.58 7.84
C LEU A 274 -1.25 15.13 8.47
N VAL A 275 -0.37 15.73 7.65
CA VAL A 275 0.88 16.35 8.12
C VAL A 275 0.56 17.53 9.05
N MET A 276 -0.30 18.45 8.63
CA MET A 276 -0.71 19.59 9.47
C MET A 276 -1.30 19.12 10.81
N ASN A 277 -2.18 18.12 10.79
CA ASN A 277 -2.83 17.61 11.99
C ASN A 277 -1.80 16.97 12.93
N ALA A 278 -0.92 16.10 12.42
CA ALA A 278 0.14 15.49 13.22
C ALA A 278 1.01 16.54 13.93
N ARG A 279 1.40 17.58 13.18
CA ARG A 279 2.16 18.72 13.70
C ARG A 279 1.39 19.46 14.79
N LYS A 280 0.12 19.81 14.55
CA LYS A 280 -0.76 20.48 15.54
C LYS A 280 -0.94 19.65 16.82
N GLN A 281 -1.00 18.33 16.69
CA GLN A 281 -1.06 17.39 17.83
C GLN A 281 0.31 17.11 18.47
N LYS A 282 1.36 17.84 18.07
CA LYS A 282 2.74 17.70 18.57
C LYS A 282 3.30 16.27 18.42
N HIS A 283 2.86 15.56 17.39
CA HIS A 283 3.45 14.28 17.02
C HIS A 283 4.82 14.50 16.38
N GLN A 284 5.68 13.49 16.41
CA GLN A 284 6.97 13.54 15.76
C GLN A 284 6.76 13.43 14.25
N VAL A 285 6.94 14.53 13.51
CA VAL A 285 6.86 14.54 12.05
C VAL A 285 8.25 14.57 11.45
N ILE A 286 8.59 13.55 10.67
CA ILE A 286 9.91 13.34 10.08
C ILE A 286 9.80 13.44 8.56
N ASP A 287 10.52 14.40 7.97
CA ASP A 287 10.75 14.46 6.54
C ASP A 287 11.91 13.53 6.14
N ALA A 288 11.57 12.48 5.40
CA ALA A 288 12.48 11.46 4.93
C ALA A 288 12.93 11.65 3.47
N SER A 289 12.64 12.80 2.86
CA SER A 289 12.94 13.08 1.44
C SER A 289 14.40 12.86 1.05
N GLU A 290 15.35 13.11 1.95
CA GLU A 290 16.78 12.98 1.65
C GLU A 290 17.24 11.52 1.65
N THR A 291 16.62 10.65 2.45
CA THR A 291 17.14 9.31 2.69
C THR A 291 16.24 8.19 2.17
N ILE A 292 14.97 8.47 1.85
CA ILE A 292 14.07 7.54 1.17
C ILE A 292 13.94 7.98 -0.29
N LEU A 293 14.42 7.14 -1.21
CA LEU A 293 14.13 7.32 -2.63
C LEU A 293 12.73 6.74 -2.95
N ALA A 294 11.72 7.60 -2.95
CA ALA A 294 10.38 7.30 -3.46
C ALA A 294 10.27 7.78 -4.91
N VAL A 295 10.05 6.86 -5.85
CA VAL A 295 9.97 7.17 -7.29
C VAL A 295 8.53 7.04 -7.77
N HIS A 296 7.98 8.14 -8.29
CA HIS A 296 6.63 8.18 -8.85
C HIS A 296 6.65 7.87 -10.34
N GLN A 297 5.89 6.84 -10.74
CA GLN A 297 5.74 6.39 -12.12
C GLN A 297 4.82 7.32 -12.91
N THR A 298 5.39 8.38 -13.48
CA THR A 298 4.63 9.37 -14.23
C THR A 298 4.23 8.81 -15.59
N THR A 299 2.93 8.79 -15.88
CA THR A 299 2.37 8.38 -17.18
C THR A 299 1.98 9.61 -18.01
N LYS A 300 1.44 9.38 -19.21
CA LYS A 300 0.82 10.42 -20.06
C LYS A 300 -0.27 11.25 -19.36
N ASP A 301 -0.87 10.72 -18.29
CA ASP A 301 -1.92 11.41 -17.54
C ASP A 301 -1.37 12.53 -16.64
N GLY A 302 -0.05 12.53 -16.43
CA GLY A 302 0.69 13.56 -15.72
C GLY A 302 0.56 13.49 -14.20
N ASN A 303 1.31 14.36 -13.53
CA ASN A 303 1.48 14.36 -12.06
C ASN A 303 0.25 14.79 -11.25
N TYR A 304 -0.82 15.24 -11.93
CA TYR A 304 -2.03 15.81 -11.33
C TYR A 304 -3.28 15.01 -11.72
N GLU A 305 -3.16 13.72 -12.05
CA GLU A 305 -4.29 12.89 -12.48
C GLU A 305 -5.46 12.90 -11.47
N GLY A 306 -5.16 12.92 -10.16
CA GLY A 306 -6.17 13.01 -9.11
C GLY A 306 -7.11 14.23 -9.25
N MET A 307 -6.63 15.33 -9.85
CA MET A 307 -7.41 16.55 -10.09
C MET A 307 -8.41 16.43 -11.24
N LYS A 308 -8.34 15.34 -12.02
CA LYS A 308 -9.26 15.04 -13.12
C LYS A 308 -10.47 14.20 -12.66
N LYS A 309 -10.44 13.62 -11.45
CA LYS A 309 -11.52 12.77 -10.94
C LYS A 309 -12.74 13.61 -10.57
N LYS A 310 -13.96 13.08 -10.82
CA LYS A 310 -15.23 13.76 -10.50
C LYS A 310 -15.36 14.10 -9.02
N THR A 311 -14.89 13.24 -8.14
CA THR A 311 -14.97 13.38 -6.68
C THR A 311 -13.71 14.00 -6.05
N LYS A 312 -12.88 14.72 -6.84
CA LYS A 312 -11.62 15.32 -6.38
C LYS A 312 -11.74 16.18 -5.11
N GLU A 313 -12.88 16.83 -4.92
CA GLU A 313 -13.15 17.72 -3.77
C GLU A 313 -13.68 17.00 -2.52
N HIS A 314 -13.87 15.68 -2.56
CA HIS A 314 -14.50 14.92 -1.46
C HIS A 314 -13.83 15.19 -0.10
N ASN A 315 -12.52 14.97 -0.02
CA ASN A 315 -11.75 15.17 1.21
C ASN A 315 -11.72 16.65 1.62
N HIS A 316 -11.54 17.57 0.67
CA HIS A 316 -11.53 18.99 0.97
C HIS A 316 -12.84 19.43 1.62
N ASN A 317 -13.98 19.06 1.02
CA ASN A 317 -15.32 19.38 1.52
C ASN A 317 -15.58 18.79 2.91
N LEU A 318 -15.16 17.54 3.14
CA LEU A 318 -15.24 16.89 4.46
C LEU A 318 -14.45 17.70 5.51
N LEU A 319 -13.18 18.01 5.21
CA LEU A 319 -12.27 18.64 6.15
C LEU A 319 -12.68 20.08 6.48
N VAL A 320 -13.11 20.89 5.51
CA VAL A 320 -13.59 22.25 5.78
C VAL A 320 -14.91 22.23 6.57
N THR A 321 -15.75 21.22 6.38
CA THR A 321 -16.98 21.06 7.19
C THR A 321 -16.64 20.75 8.64
N LEU A 322 -15.66 19.87 8.89
CA LEU A 322 -15.27 19.46 10.23
C LEU A 322 -14.45 20.53 10.99
N TYR A 323 -13.54 21.21 10.29
CA TYR A 323 -12.51 22.06 10.93
C TYR A 323 -12.60 23.54 10.57
N LYS A 324 -13.51 23.94 9.66
CA LYS A 324 -13.71 25.31 9.15
C LYS A 324 -12.49 25.88 8.42
N ASN A 325 -11.45 26.25 9.17
CA ASN A 325 -10.24 26.90 8.67
C ASN A 325 -9.06 25.91 8.61
N VAL A 326 -8.98 25.15 7.51
CA VAL A 326 -7.91 24.18 7.28
C VAL A 326 -6.70 24.85 6.62
N GLN A 327 -5.55 24.82 7.29
CA GLN A 327 -4.31 25.44 6.81
C GLN A 327 -3.39 24.41 6.16
N TYR A 328 -3.74 23.95 4.96
CA TYR A 328 -2.96 22.93 4.23
C TYR A 328 -1.48 23.29 4.05
N SER A 329 -1.14 24.58 3.97
CA SER A 329 0.24 25.07 3.85
C SER A 329 1.15 24.71 5.04
N LEU A 330 0.57 24.35 6.19
CA LEU A 330 1.33 23.85 7.34
C LEU A 330 1.68 22.36 7.22
N GLY A 331 1.09 21.68 6.25
CA GLY A 331 1.16 20.25 6.05
C GLY A 331 2.05 19.84 4.89
N VAL A 332 3.19 20.51 4.73
CA VAL A 332 4.17 20.23 3.67
C VAL A 332 5.44 19.66 4.27
N THR A 333 6.21 18.89 3.50
CA THR A 333 7.40 18.18 4.01
C THR A 333 8.46 19.11 4.61
N GLU A 334 8.64 20.31 4.04
CA GLU A 334 9.58 21.33 4.53
C GLU A 334 9.19 21.92 5.90
N CYS A 335 7.94 21.76 6.32
CA CYS A 335 7.48 22.18 7.63
C CYS A 335 7.65 21.12 8.73
N ALA A 336 8.04 19.88 8.40
CA ALA A 336 8.29 18.84 9.40
C ALA A 336 9.43 19.25 10.35
N GLU A 337 9.23 19.05 11.65
CA GLU A 337 10.18 19.43 12.71
C GLU A 337 11.47 18.60 12.69
N TYR A 338 11.41 17.38 12.17
CA TYR A 338 12.56 16.50 12.03
C TYR A 338 12.82 16.20 10.57
N GLN A 339 14.07 15.93 10.23
CA GLN A 339 14.44 15.36 8.94
C GLN A 339 15.49 14.28 9.11
N THR A 340 15.46 13.30 8.22
CA THR A 340 16.57 12.37 8.07
C THR A 340 17.60 12.96 7.11
N THR A 341 18.89 12.79 7.41
CA THR A 341 20.00 13.21 6.54
C THR A 341 20.99 12.07 6.36
N ILE A 342 21.75 12.09 5.26
CA ILE A 342 22.87 11.17 5.05
C ILE A 342 24.17 11.96 5.14
N ASN A 343 24.98 11.65 6.17
CA ASN A 343 26.34 12.16 6.29
C ASN A 343 27.32 10.99 6.29
N THR A 344 28.31 11.02 5.38
CA THR A 344 29.33 9.96 5.20
C THR A 344 28.75 8.54 5.14
N GLY A 345 27.56 8.39 4.53
CA GLY A 345 26.87 7.10 4.39
C GLY A 345 26.09 6.63 5.63
N LYS A 346 26.04 7.44 6.70
CA LYS A 346 25.22 7.18 7.89
C LYS A 346 23.96 8.04 7.86
N ILE A 347 22.81 7.40 8.03
CA ILE A 347 21.53 8.09 8.21
C ILE A 347 21.45 8.61 9.65
N SER A 348 21.02 9.85 9.81
CA SER A 348 20.78 10.47 11.12
C SER A 348 19.47 11.25 11.10
N ILE A 349 18.81 11.37 12.24
CA ILE A 349 17.64 12.23 12.40
C ILE A 349 18.09 13.51 13.08
N ILE A 350 17.76 14.65 12.49
CA ILE A 350 18.06 15.96 13.06
C ILE A 350 16.77 16.75 13.28
N PHE A 351 16.77 17.55 14.34
CA PHE A 351 15.71 18.53 14.59
C PHE A 351 16.00 19.81 13.80
N ARG A 352 15.01 20.30 13.04
CA ARG A 352 15.10 21.55 12.28
C ARG A 352 14.89 22.74 13.21
N THR A 353 15.95 23.45 13.53
CA THR A 353 15.89 24.63 14.41
C THR A 353 15.30 25.88 13.74
N ASN A 354 15.38 25.97 12.41
CA ASN A 354 14.97 27.14 11.63
C ASN A 354 13.94 26.76 10.56
N LEU A 355 12.70 26.47 10.98
CA LEU A 355 11.58 26.34 10.05
C LEU A 355 11.16 27.73 9.51
N ALA A 356 10.69 27.76 8.27
CA ALA A 356 10.18 28.99 7.66
C ALA A 356 9.03 29.58 8.48
N THR A 357 8.88 30.90 8.49
CA THR A 357 7.87 31.60 9.32
C THR A 357 6.45 31.09 9.07
N TYR A 358 6.12 30.73 7.83
CA TYR A 358 4.80 30.20 7.48
C TYR A 358 4.55 28.77 8.02
N CYS A 359 5.59 28.04 8.46
CA CYS A 359 5.45 26.73 9.09
C CYS A 359 5.09 26.79 10.57
N ARG A 360 5.06 27.98 11.19
CA ARG A 360 4.76 28.13 12.61
C ARG A 360 3.33 27.70 12.90
N ILE A 361 3.18 26.73 13.80
CA ILE A 361 1.88 26.33 14.34
C ILE A 361 1.44 27.44 15.29
N GLN A 362 0.24 27.99 15.05
CA GLN A 362 -0.39 28.98 15.92
C GLN A 362 -1.01 28.35 17.15
#